data_AF-Q8VXT5-F1
#
_entry.id   AF-Q8VXT5-F1
#
_cell.length_a   1.000
_cell.length_b   1.000
_cell.length_c   1.000
_cell.angle_alpha   90.00
_cell.angle_beta   90.00
_cell.angle_gamma   90.00
#
_symmetry.space_group_name_H-M   'P 1'
#
loop_
_entity.id
_entity.type
_entity.pdbx_description
1 polymer ?
#
loop_
_entity_poly.entity_id
_entity_poly.type
_entity_poly.pdbx_seq_one_letter_code
_entity_poly.pdbx_strand_id
1 'polypeptide(L)'
;NDFRPISCCNIVYKVISKIIANRLKPILRDCVSPNQAAFLKGRSLGENVLLASELIRDYNKSSCLRSSMLKVDIRKAFDTVCWDFVIKILRAQGFPPLFVSWIQECITSPRFSVALNGELAGFFEGKKGLRQGDPLS
;
A
#
# COMPACT_ATOMS: atom_id res chain seq x y z
N ASN A 1 5.74 -21.43 1.43
CA ASN A 1 6.16 -20.37 0.48
C ASN A 1 5.66 -19.01 0.99
N ASP A 2 5.77 -18.79 2.31
CA ASP A 2 4.91 -17.90 3.09
C ASP A 2 5.71 -16.91 3.94
N PHE A 3 7.00 -16.78 3.65
CA PHE A 3 7.84 -15.79 4.32
C PHE A 3 7.38 -14.39 3.92
N ARG A 4 7.19 -13.56 4.94
CA ARG A 4 6.82 -12.15 4.81
C ARG A 4 7.98 -11.30 5.32
N PRO A 5 8.98 -11.03 4.47
CA PRO A 5 10.19 -10.33 4.91
C PRO A 5 9.85 -8.91 5.37
N ILE A 6 10.43 -8.50 6.49
CA ILE A 6 10.30 -7.15 7.04
C ILE A 6 11.56 -6.38 6.69
N SER A 7 11.41 -5.14 6.24
CA SER A 7 12.54 -4.28 5.91
C SER A 7 13.03 -3.50 7.13
N CYS A 8 14.23 -3.82 7.60
CA CYS A 8 14.91 -3.08 8.66
C CYS A 8 15.57 -1.83 8.07
N CYS A 9 14.81 -0.73 8.00
CA CYS A 9 15.33 0.55 7.50
C CYS A 9 16.12 1.31 8.57
N ASN A 10 17.11 2.11 8.15
CA ASN A 10 17.84 3.00 9.04
C ASN A 10 16.92 4.08 9.66
N ILE A 11 17.31 4.62 10.83
CA ILE A 11 16.47 5.55 11.59
C ILE A 11 16.26 6.86 10.83
N VAL A 12 17.30 7.41 10.20
CA VAL A 12 17.23 8.66 9.44
C VAL A 12 16.18 8.57 8.32
N TYR A 13 16.23 7.49 7.55
CA TYR A 13 15.26 7.18 6.51
C TYR A 13 13.86 7.02 7.10
N LYS A 14 13.68 6.28 8.20
CA LYS A 14 12.37 6.16 8.85
C LYS A 14 11.79 7.51 9.26
N VAL A 15 12.62 8.46 9.70
CA VAL A 15 12.18 9.83 9.99
C VAL A 15 11.72 10.53 8.71
N ILE A 16 12.53 10.48 7.65
CA ILE A 16 12.19 11.08 6.34
C ILE A 16 10.88 10.49 5.79
N SER A 17 10.77 9.17 5.72
CA SER A 17 9.60 8.48 5.18
C SER A 17 8.35 8.75 6.02
N LYS A 18 8.50 8.87 7.35
CA LYS A 18 7.40 9.28 8.24
C LYS A 18 6.93 10.71 7.98
N ILE A 19 7.84 11.66 7.74
CA ILE A 19 7.50 13.05 7.40
C ILE A 19 6.70 13.08 6.09
N ILE A 20 7.18 12.38 5.06
CA ILE A 20 6.48 12.29 3.75
C ILE A 20 5.10 11.67 3.94
N ALA A 21 5.00 10.54 4.64
CA ALA A 21 3.73 9.86 4.89
C ALA A 21 2.73 10.76 5.63
N ASN A 22 3.19 11.53 6.62
CA ASN A 22 2.33 12.44 7.36
C ASN A 22 1.84 13.62 6.50
N ARG A 23 2.63 14.09 5.53
CA ARG A 23 2.19 15.11 4.55
C ARG A 23 1.20 14.54 3.54
N LEU A 24 1.33 13.27 3.18
CA LEU A 24 0.45 12.59 2.22
C LEU A 24 -0.94 12.27 2.83
N LYS A 25 -0.99 11.83 4.08
CA LYS A 25 -2.21 11.41 4.80
C LYS A 25 -3.45 12.32 4.64
N PRO A 26 -3.37 13.65 4.85
CA PRO A 26 -4.54 14.51 4.75
C PRO A 26 -5.12 14.52 3.32
N ILE A 27 -4.26 14.42 2.30
CA ILE A 27 -4.63 14.48 0.88
C ILE A 27 -5.24 13.15 0.41
N LEU A 28 -4.78 12.02 0.97
CA LEU A 28 -5.27 10.69 0.54
C LEU A 28 -6.78 10.52 0.65
N ARG A 29 -7.44 11.22 1.59
CA ARG A 29 -8.89 11.14 1.75
C ARG A 29 -9.66 11.58 0.51
N ASP A 30 -9.11 12.55 -0.22
CA ASP A 30 -9.71 13.11 -1.43
C ASP A 30 -9.30 12.33 -2.68
N CYS A 31 -8.16 11.62 -2.62
CA CYS A 31 -7.67 10.79 -3.73
C CYS A 31 -8.28 9.39 -3.81
N VAL A 32 -8.88 8.86 -2.73
CA VAL A 32 -9.39 7.49 -2.69
C VAL A 32 -10.87 7.41 -2.33
N SER A 33 -11.57 6.44 -2.94
CA SER A 33 -12.98 6.18 -2.73
C SER A 33 -13.35 6.06 -1.23
N PRO A 34 -14.52 6.54 -0.80
CA PRO A 34 -15.02 6.36 0.56
C PRO A 34 -15.01 4.90 1.04
N ASN A 35 -15.19 3.95 0.13
CA ASN A 35 -15.23 2.51 0.42
C ASN A 35 -13.86 1.92 0.80
N GLN A 36 -12.77 2.67 0.66
CA GLN A 36 -11.45 2.28 1.14
C GLN A 36 -11.36 2.52 2.65
N ALA A 37 -11.60 1.49 3.47
CA ALA A 37 -11.57 1.62 4.93
C ALA A 37 -10.17 1.45 5.56
N ALA A 38 -9.29 0.66 4.93
CA ALA A 38 -7.99 0.33 5.49
C ALA A 38 -6.98 1.49 5.36
N PHE A 39 -6.07 1.59 6.33
CA PHE A 39 -4.91 2.51 6.36
C PHE A 39 -5.23 4.02 6.36
N LEU A 40 -6.50 4.39 6.52
CA LEU A 40 -6.94 5.78 6.65
C LEU A 40 -7.50 6.05 8.05
N LYS A 41 -6.98 7.09 8.70
CA LYS A 41 -7.48 7.49 10.02
C LYS A 41 -8.95 7.89 9.90
N GLY A 42 -9.79 7.38 10.79
CA GLY A 42 -11.21 7.74 10.88
C GLY A 42 -12.13 7.01 9.89
N ARG A 43 -11.64 5.97 9.20
CA ARG A 43 -12.50 5.02 8.47
C ARG A 43 -12.45 3.67 9.19
N SER A 44 -13.60 3.01 9.31
CA SER A 44 -13.71 1.75 10.06
C SER A 44 -13.87 0.56 9.13
N LEU A 45 -13.11 -0.50 9.35
CA LEU A 45 -13.32 -1.77 8.65
C LEU A 45 -14.73 -2.34 8.93
N GLY A 46 -15.30 -2.04 10.10
CA GLY A 46 -16.65 -2.47 10.48
C GLY A 46 -17.73 -1.94 9.53
N GLU A 47 -17.57 -0.73 8.98
CA GLU A 47 -18.52 -0.16 8.00
C GLU A 47 -18.53 -1.00 6.72
N ASN A 48 -17.36 -1.43 6.23
CA ASN A 48 -17.26 -2.30 5.06
C ASN A 48 -17.82 -3.71 5.33
N VAL A 49 -17.64 -4.24 6.54
CA VAL A 49 -18.24 -5.54 6.93
C VAL A 49 -19.77 -5.44 6.98
N LEU A 50 -20.30 -4.35 7.52
CA LEU A 50 -21.74 -4.10 7.53
C LEU A 50 -22.27 -4.00 6.11
N LEU A 51 -21.68 -3.15 5.26
CA LEU A 51 -22.07 -3.00 3.86
C LEU A 51 -22.05 -4.35 3.12
N ALA A 52 -20.99 -5.14 3.28
CA ALA A 52 -20.93 -6.47 2.67
C ALA A 52 -22.05 -7.41 3.19
N SER A 53 -22.36 -7.36 4.48
CA SER A 53 -23.45 -8.16 5.08
C SER A 53 -24.82 -7.76 4.54
N GLU A 54 -25.06 -6.46 4.35
CA GLU A 54 -26.30 -5.97 3.76
C GLU A 54 -26.45 -6.39 2.29
N LEU A 55 -25.36 -6.27 1.50
CA LEU A 55 -25.34 -6.74 0.12
C LEU A 55 -25.65 -8.24 0.02
N ILE A 56 -25.08 -9.07 0.90
CA ILE A 56 -25.36 -10.52 0.94
C ILE A 56 -26.81 -10.79 1.34
N ARG A 57 -27.35 -10.05 2.30
CA ARG A 57 -28.75 -10.19 2.73
C ARG A 57 -29.71 -9.88 1.58
N ASP A 58 -29.46 -8.81 0.82
CA ASP A 58 -30.29 -8.43 -0.32
C ASP A 58 -30.18 -9.44 -1.47
N TYR A 59 -29.02 -10.06 -1.61
CA TYR A 59 -28.78 -11.14 -2.57
C TYR A 59 -29.66 -12.38 -2.31
N ASN A 60 -29.99 -12.66 -1.05
CA ASN A 60 -30.83 -13.79 -0.65
C ASN A 60 -32.34 -13.52 -0.80
N LYS A 61 -32.76 -12.32 -1.24
CA LYS A 61 -34.18 -12.01 -1.47
C LYS A 61 -34.64 -12.64 -2.78
N SER A 62 -35.87 -13.15 -2.79
CA SER A 62 -36.52 -13.73 -3.98
C SER A 62 -36.70 -12.74 -5.14
N SER A 63 -36.69 -11.44 -4.85
CA SER A 63 -36.76 -10.35 -5.83
C SER A 63 -35.40 -9.95 -6.41
N CYS A 64 -34.29 -10.56 -5.96
CA CYS A 64 -32.96 -10.20 -6.43
C CYS A 64 -32.76 -10.63 -7.89
N LEU A 65 -32.25 -9.72 -8.72
CA LEU A 65 -31.79 -10.06 -10.05
C LEU A 65 -30.59 -11.01 -9.95
N ARG A 66 -30.37 -11.85 -10.97
CA ARG A 66 -29.19 -12.72 -11.05
C ARG A 66 -27.92 -11.88 -10.88
N SER A 67 -27.27 -12.03 -9.73
CA SER A 67 -26.12 -11.21 -9.32
C SER A 67 -24.91 -12.13 -9.11
N SER A 68 -23.72 -11.64 -8.76
CA SER A 68 -22.56 -12.46 -8.34
C SER A 68 -21.62 -11.65 -7.47
N MET A 69 -20.88 -12.31 -6.58
CA MET A 69 -19.84 -11.68 -5.76
C MET A 69 -18.46 -12.14 -6.21
N LEU A 70 -17.57 -11.18 -6.47
CA LEU A 70 -16.17 -11.43 -6.81
C LEU A 70 -15.26 -10.95 -5.67
N LYS A 71 -14.51 -11.89 -5.09
CA LYS A 71 -13.43 -11.59 -4.15
C LYS A 71 -12.09 -11.69 -4.86
N VAL A 72 -11.37 -10.58 -4.96
CA VAL A 72 -10.01 -10.53 -5.55
C VAL A 72 -9.01 -10.27 -4.44
N ASP A 73 -7.93 -11.06 -4.41
CA ASP A 73 -6.79 -10.87 -3.52
C ASP A 73 -5.51 -10.77 -4.35
N ILE A 74 -4.63 -9.83 -3.99
CA ILE A 74 -3.37 -9.60 -4.69
C ILE A 74 -2.25 -10.30 -3.94
N ARG A 75 -1.73 -11.38 -4.55
CA ARG A 75 -0.59 -12.12 -4.01
C ARG A 75 0.61 -11.20 -3.87
N LYS A 76 1.17 -11.14 -2.65
CA LYS A 76 2.39 -10.38 -2.34
C LYS A 76 2.30 -8.92 -2.82
N ALA A 77 1.20 -8.23 -2.47
CA ALA A 77 0.95 -6.86 -2.92
C ALA A 77 2.15 -5.92 -2.70
N PHE A 78 2.77 -5.94 -1.52
CA PHE A 78 3.97 -5.15 -1.25
C PHE A 78 5.13 -5.48 -2.18
N ASP A 79 5.39 -6.76 -2.49
CA ASP A 79 6.54 -7.16 -3.32
C ASP A 79 6.31 -6.95 -4.84
N THR A 80 5.07 -6.72 -5.24
CA THR A 80 4.67 -6.75 -6.67
C THR A 80 4.34 -5.38 -7.26
N VAL A 81 4.18 -4.35 -6.43
CA VAL A 81 3.89 -2.98 -6.90
C VAL A 81 4.97 -2.47 -7.86
N CYS A 82 4.55 -2.09 -9.06
CA CYS A 82 5.43 -1.45 -10.03
C CYS A 82 5.68 0.02 -9.65
N TRP A 83 6.94 0.45 -9.58
CA TRP A 83 7.29 1.82 -9.22
C TRP A 83 6.78 2.84 -10.23
N ASP A 84 6.91 2.58 -11.53
CA ASP A 84 6.42 3.48 -12.58
C ASP A 84 4.92 3.74 -12.46
N PHE A 85 4.15 2.73 -12.04
CA PHE A 85 2.72 2.87 -11.80
C PHE A 85 2.44 3.86 -10.66
N VAL A 86 3.17 3.74 -9.54
CA VAL A 86 3.05 4.68 -8.40
C VAL A 86 3.37 6.10 -8.84
N ILE A 87 4.47 6.29 -9.58
CA ILE A 87 4.90 7.61 -10.05
C ILE A 87 3.89 8.21 -11.03
N LYS A 88 3.35 7.40 -11.95
CA LYS A 88 2.31 7.85 -12.89
C LYS A 88 1.03 8.26 -12.18
N ILE A 89 0.59 7.53 -11.16
CA ILE A 89 -0.59 7.90 -10.36
C ILE A 89 -0.37 9.22 -9.63
N LEU A 90 0.77 9.39 -8.96
CA LEU A 90 1.04 10.64 -8.23
C LEU A 90 1.06 11.85 -9.18
N ARG A 91 1.64 11.70 -10.38
CA ARG A 91 1.60 12.74 -11.41
C ARG A 91 0.18 13.00 -11.92
N ALA A 92 -0.60 11.96 -12.18
CA ALA A 92 -1.99 12.08 -12.64
C ALA A 92 -2.90 12.73 -11.60
N GLN A 93 -2.63 12.55 -10.31
CA GLN A 93 -3.30 13.21 -9.19
C GLN A 93 -2.81 14.66 -8.95
N GLY A 94 -1.86 15.15 -9.75
CA GLY A 94 -1.40 16.54 -9.68
C GLY A 94 -0.42 16.84 -8.54
N PHE A 95 0.25 15.83 -7.98
CA PHE A 95 1.25 16.08 -6.93
C PHE A 95 2.43 16.90 -7.47
N PRO A 96 3.00 17.82 -6.67
CA PRO A 96 4.14 18.63 -7.10
C PRO A 96 5.33 17.77 -7.55
N PRO A 97 6.03 18.12 -8.65
CA PRO A 97 7.14 17.32 -9.18
C PRO A 97 8.23 17.00 -8.16
N LEU A 98 8.54 17.96 -7.29
CA LEU A 98 9.51 17.77 -6.20
C LEU A 98 9.04 16.70 -5.20
N PHE A 99 7.76 16.71 -4.82
CA PHE A 99 7.22 15.70 -3.91
C PHE A 99 7.22 14.30 -4.54
N VAL A 100 6.88 14.21 -5.83
CA VAL A 100 6.97 12.96 -6.60
C VAL A 100 8.41 12.45 -6.64
N SER A 101 9.39 13.35 -6.82
CA SER A 101 10.82 12.98 -6.84
C SER A 101 11.29 12.41 -5.50
N TRP A 102 10.80 12.94 -4.37
CA TRP A 102 11.12 12.39 -3.05
C TRP A 102 10.57 10.98 -2.86
N ILE A 103 9.33 10.73 -3.29
CA ILE A 103 8.75 9.38 -3.24
C ILE A 103 9.50 8.44 -4.18
N GLN A 104 9.82 8.89 -5.39
CA GLN A 104 10.60 8.11 -6.35
C GLN A 104 11.94 7.70 -5.74
N GLU A 105 12.69 8.64 -5.18
CA GLU A 105 13.96 8.36 -4.51
C GLU A 105 13.79 7.35 -3.37
N CYS A 106 12.73 7.49 -2.56
CA CYS A 106 12.44 6.57 -1.47
C CYS A 106 12.23 5.14 -1.97
N ILE A 107 11.55 4.93 -3.10
CA ILE A 107 11.19 3.59 -3.58
C ILE A 107 12.26 2.97 -4.49
N THR A 108 13.05 3.76 -5.25
CA THR A 108 13.98 3.23 -6.26
C THR A 108 15.44 3.09 -5.81
N SER A 109 15.91 3.97 -4.92
CA SER A 109 17.27 3.92 -4.35
C SER A 109 17.60 2.73 -3.42
N PRO A 110 16.65 2.03 -2.77
CA PRO A 110 17.00 1.05 -1.75
C PRO A 110 17.75 -0.16 -2.30
N ARG A 111 18.81 -0.55 -1.59
CA ARG A 111 19.50 -1.82 -1.77
C ARG A 111 19.17 -2.76 -0.61
N PHE A 112 19.09 -4.04 -0.92
CA PHE A 112 18.66 -5.08 0.01
C PHE A 112 19.79 -6.07 0.23
N SER A 113 19.86 -6.60 1.45
CA SER A 113 20.64 -7.76 1.84
C SER A 113 19.74 -8.69 2.63
N VAL A 114 20.00 -10.00 2.58
CA VAL A 114 19.22 -10.98 3.34
C VAL A 114 20.00 -11.33 4.60
N ALA A 115 19.39 -11.14 5.76
CA ALA A 115 19.95 -11.61 7.02
C ALA A 115 19.62 -13.10 7.20
N LEU A 116 20.65 -13.95 7.21
CA LEU A 116 20.54 -15.40 7.46
C LEU A 116 21.42 -15.75 8.64
N ASN A 117 20.83 -16.34 9.70
CA ASN A 117 21.56 -16.75 10.91
C ASN A 117 22.39 -15.62 11.58
N GLY A 118 21.93 -14.37 11.48
CA GLY A 118 22.62 -13.21 12.06
C GLY A 118 23.65 -12.54 11.16
N GLU A 119 23.96 -13.13 10.00
CA GLU A 119 24.88 -12.56 9.03
C GLU A 119 24.15 -12.00 7.81
N LEU A 120 24.67 -10.89 7.26
CA LEU A 120 24.15 -10.29 6.03
C LEU A 120 24.76 -10.98 4.81
N ALA A 121 23.90 -11.58 3.99
CA ALA A 121 24.28 -12.26 2.77
C ALA A 121 23.79 -11.50 1.54
N GLY A 122 24.74 -11.16 0.66
CA GLY A 122 24.49 -10.52 -0.63
C GLY A 122 24.06 -9.06 -0.55
N PHE A 123 24.16 -8.37 -1.67
CA PHE A 123 23.61 -7.03 -1.88
C PHE A 123 23.00 -6.94 -3.27
N PHE A 124 21.73 -6.57 -3.35
CA PHE A 124 21.04 -6.43 -4.62
C PHE A 124 20.14 -5.20 -4.62
N GLU A 125 19.90 -4.66 -5.81
CA GLU A 125 19.01 -3.52 -6.00
C GLU A 125 17.56 -3.99 -6.06
N GLY A 126 16.65 -3.17 -5.53
CA GLY A 126 15.23 -3.33 -5.81
C GLY A 126 14.93 -3.06 -7.28
N LYS A 127 13.89 -3.70 -7.81
CA LYS A 127 13.34 -3.38 -9.15
C LYS A 127 11.86 -3.02 -9.11
N LYS A 128 11.18 -3.43 -8.04
CA LYS A 128 9.76 -3.24 -7.79
C LYS A 128 9.47 -3.54 -6.32
N GLY A 129 8.27 -3.22 -5.90
CA GLY A 129 7.75 -3.48 -4.57
C GLY A 129 8.04 -2.36 -3.58
N LEU A 130 7.33 -2.38 -2.46
CA LEU A 130 7.41 -1.43 -1.37
C LEU A 130 7.89 -2.16 -0.12
N ARG A 131 8.67 -1.47 0.71
CA ARG A 131 9.25 -2.05 1.92
C ARG A 131 8.20 -2.27 2.99
N GLN A 132 8.01 -3.51 3.39
CA GLN A 132 7.11 -3.81 4.49
C GLN A 132 7.70 -3.34 5.83
N GLY A 133 6.95 -2.51 6.56
CA GLY A 133 7.38 -1.89 7.82
C GLY A 133 7.97 -0.48 7.67
N ASP A 134 8.06 0.03 6.45
CA ASP A 134 8.36 1.44 6.17
C ASP A 134 7.10 2.30 6.40
N PRO A 135 7.17 3.41 7.18
CA PRO A 135 6.03 4.30 7.39
C PRO A 135 5.35 4.87 6.14
N LEU A 136 6.06 4.93 5.01
CA LEU A 136 5.54 5.46 3.74
C LEU A 136 4.83 4.38 2.88
N SER A 137 5.25 3.12 3.01
CA SER A 137 4.67 1.98 2.29
C SER A 137 3.30 1.59 2.86
#